data_AF-A0A1F4HJ55-F1
#
_entry.id   AF-A0A1F4HJ55-F1
#
_cell.length_a   1.000
_cell.length_b   1.000
_cell.length_c   1.000
_cell.angle_alpha   90.00
_cell.angle_beta   90.00
_cell.angle_gamma   90.00
#
_symmetry.space_group_name_H-M   'P 1'
#
loop_
_entity.id
_entity.type
_entity.pdbx_description
1 polymer ?
#
loop_
_entity_poly.entity_id
_entity_poly.type
_entity_poly.pdbx_seq_one_letter_code
_entity_poly.pdbx_strand_id
1 'polypeptide(L)'
;MVLANALVAHVMELLSALGRPRSRRMFGGHGLYVDDLFIALIADDTLFLKADDQACGAFARAGCRPFSYTGSTGQRTVMAYWSAPDDAMESPALMLPWARLAMASALRAAAAKRPATPRKPRAKVSAAPATKPAIKPAATPVPKRTGAAATGKRRKPAG
;
A
#
# COMPACT_ATOMS: atom_id res chain seq x y z
N MET A 1 -12.99 13.08 19.15
CA MET A 1 -12.69 13.74 17.84
C MET A 1 -11.50 14.71 17.90
N VAL A 2 -11.16 15.35 19.03
CA VAL A 2 -9.96 16.21 19.12
C VAL A 2 -8.65 15.38 19.10
N LEU A 3 -8.58 14.30 19.89
CA LEU A 3 -7.39 13.45 20.06
C LEU A 3 -6.79 12.94 18.73
N ALA A 4 -7.61 12.34 17.86
CA ALA A 4 -7.18 11.86 16.55
C ALA A 4 -6.42 12.92 15.69
N ASN A 5 -6.76 14.21 15.83
CA ASN A 5 -6.05 15.27 15.10
C ASN A 5 -4.71 15.63 15.75
N ALA A 6 -4.60 15.56 17.08
CA ALA A 6 -3.34 15.71 17.80
C ALA A 6 -2.39 14.53 17.51
N LEU A 7 -2.91 13.29 17.47
CA LEU A 7 -2.16 12.10 17.07
C LEU A 7 -1.63 12.23 15.63
N VAL A 8 -2.45 12.70 14.69
CA VAL A 8 -2.01 12.96 13.31
C VAL A 8 -0.90 14.01 13.25
N ALA A 9 -0.99 15.08 14.04
CA ALA A 9 0.06 16.11 14.11
C ALA A 9 1.37 15.53 14.69
N HIS A 10 1.30 14.81 15.81
CA HIS A 10 2.45 14.14 16.44
C HIS A 10 3.15 13.18 15.47
N VAL A 11 2.40 12.29 14.82
CA VAL A 11 2.99 11.35 13.85
C VAL A 11 3.53 12.06 12.61
N MET A 12 2.96 13.19 12.19
CA MET A 12 3.56 14.03 11.14
C MET A 12 4.89 14.66 11.59
N GLU A 13 5.06 15.01 12.87
CA GLU A 13 6.35 15.46 13.41
C GLU A 13 7.35 14.32 13.49
N LEU A 14 6.98 13.16 14.06
CA LEU A 14 7.83 11.95 14.10
C LEU A 14 8.33 11.54 12.70
N LEU A 15 7.47 11.65 11.68
CA LEU A 15 7.80 11.33 10.27
C LEU A 15 8.52 12.47 9.51
N SER A 16 8.61 13.68 10.07
CA SER A 16 9.31 14.80 9.42
C SER A 16 10.82 14.54 9.28
N ALA A 17 11.41 13.76 10.21
CA ALA A 17 12.80 13.31 10.16
C ALA A 17 13.10 12.35 8.99
N LEU A 18 12.08 11.85 8.28
CA LEU A 18 12.21 10.97 7.12
C LEU A 18 12.11 11.72 5.78
N GLY A 19 11.36 12.82 5.70
CA GLY A 19 11.02 13.48 4.42
C GLY A 19 9.87 14.48 4.55
N ARG A 20 9.00 14.58 3.55
CA ARG A 20 7.83 15.49 3.58
C ARG A 20 6.51 14.72 3.81
N PRO A 21 6.09 14.51 5.08
CA PRO A 21 4.84 13.85 5.38
C PRO A 21 3.62 14.70 4.99
N ARG A 22 2.57 14.01 4.50
CA ARG A 22 1.25 14.53 4.18
C ARG A 22 0.20 13.57 4.74
N SER A 23 -0.71 14.07 5.56
CA SER A 23 -1.87 13.31 6.02
C SER A 23 -3.06 13.49 5.06
N ARG A 24 -3.93 12.47 4.99
CA ARG A 24 -5.20 12.52 4.25
C ARG A 24 -6.26 11.71 5.00
N ARG A 25 -7.35 12.35 5.40
CA ARG A 25 -8.48 11.68 6.06
C ARG A 25 -9.17 10.71 5.10
N MET A 26 -9.35 9.45 5.51
CA MET A 26 -9.85 8.34 4.68
C MET A 26 -10.57 7.30 5.53
N PHE A 27 -11.80 6.91 5.16
CA PHE A 27 -12.55 5.78 5.74
C PHE A 27 -12.54 5.69 7.28
N GLY A 28 -12.82 6.81 7.96
CA GLY A 28 -12.83 6.90 9.43
C GLY A 28 -11.47 7.19 10.08
N GLY A 29 -10.37 6.89 9.39
CA GLY A 29 -8.99 7.15 9.84
C GLY A 29 -8.26 8.21 9.02
N HIS A 30 -6.93 8.21 9.11
CA HIS A 30 -6.03 9.12 8.40
C HIS A 30 -4.88 8.34 7.73
N GLY A 31 -4.82 8.34 6.41
CA GLY A 31 -3.70 7.82 5.64
C GLY A 31 -2.50 8.78 5.66
N LEU A 32 -1.29 8.27 5.82
CA LEU A 32 -0.05 9.06 5.87
C LEU A 32 0.88 8.70 4.70
N TYR A 33 1.29 9.75 3.99
CA TYR A 33 2.10 9.68 2.78
C TYR A 33 3.41 10.45 2.99
N VAL A 34 4.54 9.89 2.59
CA VAL A 34 5.83 10.61 2.52
C VAL A 34 6.29 10.57 1.07
N ASP A 35 6.53 11.74 0.48
CA ASP A 35 6.97 11.89 -0.92
C ASP A 35 6.09 11.09 -1.92
N ASP A 36 4.76 11.25 -1.75
CA ASP A 36 3.66 10.58 -2.47
C ASP A 36 3.55 9.05 -2.29
N LEU A 37 4.46 8.43 -1.53
CA LEU A 37 4.38 7.02 -1.14
C LEU A 37 3.54 6.83 0.11
N PHE A 38 2.62 5.86 0.08
CA PHE A 38 1.80 5.49 1.24
C PHE A 38 2.60 4.62 2.21
N ILE A 39 3.02 5.18 3.35
CA ILE A 39 3.91 4.51 4.31
C ILE A 39 3.20 4.10 5.61
N ALA A 40 2.09 4.73 5.99
CA ALA A 40 1.37 4.43 7.23
C ALA A 40 -0.09 4.85 7.15
N LEU A 41 -0.89 4.41 8.12
CA LEU A 41 -2.26 4.86 8.36
C LEU A 41 -2.56 4.89 9.86
N ILE A 42 -3.42 5.81 10.28
CA ILE A 42 -3.99 5.85 11.62
C ILE A 42 -5.44 5.39 11.51
N ALA A 43 -5.83 4.39 12.30
CA ALA A 43 -7.18 3.86 12.40
C ALA A 43 -7.42 3.40 13.85
N ASP A 44 -8.63 3.59 14.38
CA ASP A 44 -8.96 3.28 15.79
C ASP A 44 -7.96 3.92 16.78
N ASP A 45 -7.68 5.21 16.56
CA ASP A 45 -6.63 6.03 17.19
C ASP A 45 -5.24 5.34 17.34
N THR A 46 -4.97 4.32 16.52
CA THR A 46 -3.73 3.52 16.53
C THR A 46 -2.94 3.74 15.23
N LEU A 47 -1.61 3.91 15.34
CA LEU A 47 -0.73 4.03 14.17
C LEU A 47 -0.32 2.65 13.62
N PHE A 48 -0.59 2.42 12.33
CA PHE A 48 -0.16 1.26 11.58
C PHE A 48 0.83 1.65 10.47
N LEU A 49 2.07 1.18 10.60
CA LEU A 49 3.15 1.33 9.62
C LEU A 49 3.07 0.26 8.54
N LYS A 50 3.48 0.59 7.32
CA LYS A 50 3.64 -0.39 6.24
C LYS A 50 4.82 -1.32 6.53
N ALA A 51 4.60 -2.62 6.43
CA ALA A 51 5.67 -3.61 6.51
C ALA A 51 5.44 -4.69 5.47
N ASP A 52 6.41 -4.89 4.57
CA ASP A 52 6.44 -6.07 3.71
C ASP A 52 7.12 -7.25 4.41
N ASP A 53 7.30 -8.35 3.68
CA ASP A 53 7.87 -9.61 4.17
C ASP A 53 9.30 -9.47 4.71
N GLN A 54 10.05 -8.46 4.27
CA GLN A 54 11.39 -8.17 4.78
C GLN A 54 11.37 -7.33 6.06
N ALA A 55 10.32 -6.52 6.26
CA ALA A 55 10.15 -5.70 7.45
C ALA A 55 9.36 -6.41 8.56
N CYS A 56 8.45 -7.34 8.23
CA CYS A 56 7.53 -7.95 9.20
C CYS A 56 8.25 -8.66 10.37
N GLY A 57 9.41 -9.29 10.12
CA GLY A 57 10.23 -9.93 11.15
C GLY A 57 10.80 -8.94 12.18
N ALA A 58 11.01 -7.67 11.82
CA ALA A 58 11.40 -6.64 12.79
C ALA A 58 10.22 -6.26 13.68
N PHE A 59 9.05 -5.98 13.09
CA PHE A 59 7.83 -5.63 13.82
C PHE A 59 7.37 -6.77 14.75
N ALA A 60 7.43 -8.03 14.29
CA ALA A 60 7.11 -9.20 15.11
C ALA A 60 8.05 -9.33 16.32
N ARG A 61 9.35 -9.04 16.17
CA ARG A 61 10.32 -9.07 17.28
C ARG A 61 10.14 -7.95 18.30
N ALA A 62 9.48 -6.85 17.92
CA ALA A 62 9.09 -5.76 18.83
C ALA A 62 7.68 -5.94 19.43
N GLY A 63 7.04 -7.12 19.26
CA GLY A 63 5.70 -7.40 19.79
C GLY A 63 4.55 -6.68 19.08
N CYS A 64 4.84 -5.96 17.99
CA CYS A 64 3.83 -5.25 17.19
C CYS A 64 2.81 -6.24 16.59
N ARG A 65 1.60 -5.75 16.28
CA ARG A 65 0.51 -6.60 15.77
C ARG A 65 0.21 -6.29 14.30
N PRO A 66 0.03 -7.29 13.42
CA PRO A 66 -0.38 -7.07 12.04
C PRO A 66 -1.84 -6.60 11.97
N PHE A 67 -2.10 -5.61 11.11
CA PHE A 67 -3.46 -5.14 10.84
C PHE A 67 -4.22 -6.20 10.04
N SER A 68 -5.26 -6.76 10.64
CA SER A 68 -6.16 -7.70 9.97
C SER A 68 -7.60 -7.22 10.05
N TYR A 69 -8.26 -7.09 8.91
CA TYR A 69 -9.67 -6.71 8.84
C TYR A 69 -10.51 -7.88 8.31
N THR A 70 -11.65 -8.13 8.96
CA THR A 70 -12.64 -9.09 8.47
C THR A 70 -13.54 -8.41 7.46
N GLY A 71 -13.38 -8.75 6.17
CA GLY A 71 -14.23 -8.24 5.10
C GLY A 71 -15.68 -8.69 5.24
N SER A 72 -16.60 -8.01 4.55
CA SER A 72 -18.05 -8.21 4.64
C SER A 72 -18.53 -9.64 4.32
N THR A 73 -17.68 -10.45 3.69
CA THR A 73 -17.90 -11.89 3.38
C THR A 73 -17.29 -12.83 4.43
N GLY A 74 -16.93 -12.33 5.61
CA GLY A 74 -16.25 -13.09 6.68
C GLY A 74 -14.76 -13.37 6.44
N GLN A 75 -14.22 -13.00 5.28
CA GLN A 75 -12.83 -13.26 4.91
C GLN A 75 -11.87 -12.32 5.66
N ARG A 76 -10.97 -12.88 6.47
CA ARG A 76 -9.96 -12.13 7.24
C ARG A 76 -8.78 -11.76 6.35
N THR A 77 -8.82 -10.56 5.77
CA THR A 77 -7.69 -9.99 5.03
C THR A 77 -6.67 -9.43 6.01
N VAL A 78 -5.57 -10.16 6.22
CA VAL A 78 -4.35 -9.61 6.83
C VAL A 78 -3.68 -8.71 5.80
N MET A 79 -3.41 -7.45 6.16
CA MET A 79 -2.71 -6.52 5.28
C MET A 79 -1.24 -6.36 5.70
N ALA A 80 -0.42 -5.91 4.75
CA ALA A 80 0.98 -5.55 4.94
C ALA A 80 1.15 -4.21 5.71
N TYR A 81 0.52 -4.12 6.89
CA TYR A 81 0.63 -3.03 7.87
C TYR A 81 0.69 -3.63 9.29
N TRP A 82 1.49 -3.04 10.18
CA TRP A 82 1.71 -3.48 11.55
C TRP A 82 1.64 -2.28 12.49
N SER A 83 1.19 -2.46 13.74
CA SER A 83 1.20 -1.37 14.72
C SER A 83 2.61 -0.81 14.91
N ALA A 84 2.74 0.49 15.17
CA ALA A 84 3.96 1.00 15.77
C ALA A 84 4.11 0.42 17.20
N PRO A 85 5.33 0.17 17.69
CA PRO A 85 5.56 -0.07 19.12
C PRO A 85 5.50 1.28 19.87
N ASP A 86 5.08 1.26 21.14
CA ASP A 86 4.90 2.47 21.95
C ASP A 86 6.20 3.28 22.11
N ASP A 87 7.36 2.61 22.25
CA ASP A 87 8.68 3.28 22.25
C ASP A 87 8.93 4.15 21.00
N ALA A 88 8.36 3.77 19.85
CA ALA A 88 8.49 4.56 18.62
C ALA A 88 7.61 5.82 18.63
N MET A 89 6.56 5.85 19.45
CA MET A 89 5.68 7.01 19.60
C MET A 89 6.26 8.05 20.59
N GLU A 90 7.13 7.62 21.51
CA GLU A 90 7.82 8.48 22.50
C GLU A 90 8.79 9.49 21.87
N SER A 91 9.41 9.20 20.71
CA SER A 91 10.45 10.07 20.14
C SER A 91 10.72 9.88 18.65
N PRO A 92 10.99 10.96 17.88
CA PRO A 92 11.35 10.87 16.45
C PRO A 92 12.55 9.96 16.17
N ALA A 93 13.54 9.94 17.07
CA ALA A 93 14.73 9.09 16.95
C ALA A 93 14.39 7.59 17.02
N LEU A 94 13.41 7.21 17.85
CA LEU A 94 12.93 5.84 18.01
C LEU A 94 11.97 5.45 16.88
N MET A 95 11.18 6.41 16.36
CA MET A 95 10.36 6.21 15.16
C MET A 95 11.18 6.01 13.88
N LEU A 96 12.30 6.71 13.75
CA LEU A 96 13.10 6.76 12.52
C LEU A 96 13.48 5.39 11.91
N PRO A 97 13.95 4.36 12.66
CA PRO A 97 14.19 3.03 12.08
C PRO A 97 12.92 2.38 11.53
N TRP A 98 11.79 2.47 12.23
CA TRP A 98 10.50 1.92 11.79
C TRP A 98 9.94 2.65 10.57
N ALA A 99 10.04 3.98 10.56
CA ALA A 99 9.68 4.81 9.42
C ALA A 99 10.54 4.50 8.18
N ARG A 100 11.84 4.23 8.35
CA ARG A 100 12.74 3.79 7.26
C ARG A 100 12.35 2.41 6.72
N LEU A 101 12.00 1.45 7.57
CA LEU A 101 11.50 0.12 7.15
C LEU A 101 10.19 0.24 6.35
N ALA A 102 9.29 1.13 6.79
CA ALA A 102 8.03 1.39 6.09
C ALA A 102 8.22 2.10 4.74
N MET A 103 9.14 3.07 4.67
CA MET A 103 9.53 3.73 3.43
C MET A 103 10.16 2.76 2.43
N ALA A 104 11.07 1.88 2.88
CA ALA A 104 11.65 0.84 2.05
C ALA A 104 10.60 -0.15 1.53
N SER A 105 9.64 -0.54 2.38
CA SER A 105 8.50 -1.40 2.00
C SER A 105 7.59 -0.72 0.97
N ALA A 106 7.35 0.59 1.10
CA ALA A 106 6.56 1.37 0.15
C ALA A 106 7.29 1.56 -1.19
N LEU A 107 8.60 1.82 -1.16
CA LEU A 107 9.46 1.89 -2.35
C LEU A 107 9.48 0.57 -3.12
N ARG A 108 9.67 -0.57 -2.43
CA ARG A 108 9.61 -1.91 -3.07
C ARG A 108 8.23 -2.19 -3.68
N ALA A 109 7.14 -1.86 -2.97
CA ALA A 109 5.78 -1.97 -3.49
C ALA A 109 5.50 -1.05 -4.69
N ALA A 110 6.12 0.14 -4.75
CA ALA A 110 6.02 1.05 -5.89
C ALA A 110 6.84 0.59 -7.09
N ALA A 111 8.02 0.00 -6.86
CA ALA A 111 8.85 -0.61 -7.90
C ALA A 111 8.15 -1.84 -8.52
N ALA A 112 7.63 -2.76 -7.70
CA ALA A 112 6.89 -3.93 -8.17
C ALA A 112 5.60 -3.58 -8.96
N LYS A 113 5.02 -2.39 -8.72
CA LYS A 113 3.85 -1.88 -9.45
C LYS A 113 4.18 -1.18 -10.77
N ARG A 114 5.46 -1.07 -11.16
CA ARG A 114 5.87 -0.65 -12.50
C ARG A 114 6.04 -1.88 -13.40
N PRO A 115 5.09 -2.21 -14.30
CA PRO A 115 5.44 -3.03 -15.46
C PRO A 115 6.54 -2.33 -16.25
N ALA A 116 7.46 -3.11 -16.83
CA ALA A 116 8.65 -2.58 -17.48
C ALA A 116 8.28 -1.78 -18.75
N THR A 117 8.27 -0.45 -18.64
CA THR A 117 8.18 0.46 -19.79
C THR A 117 8.93 1.76 -19.45
N PRO A 118 9.91 2.20 -20.27
CA PRO A 118 10.83 3.26 -19.88
C PRO A 118 10.14 4.64 -19.87
N ARG A 119 9.81 5.14 -18.67
CA ARG A 119 9.35 6.52 -18.49
C ARG A 119 10.50 7.41 -18.00
N LYS A 120 10.98 8.21 -18.96
CA LYS A 120 12.00 9.27 -18.89
C LYS A 120 11.93 10.07 -17.57
N PRO A 121 13.05 10.42 -16.93
CA PRO A 121 13.04 11.09 -15.62
C PRO A 121 12.33 12.44 -15.71
N ARG A 122 11.25 12.62 -14.94
CA ARG A 122 10.52 13.90 -14.88
C ARG A 122 11.20 14.82 -13.87
N ALA A 123 11.95 15.79 -14.37
CA ALA A 123 12.55 16.85 -13.58
C ALA A 123 11.49 17.68 -12.82
N LYS A 124 11.94 18.38 -11.77
CA LYS A 124 11.16 19.41 -11.06
C LYS A 124 10.75 20.52 -12.06
N VAL A 125 9.46 20.85 -12.15
CA VAL A 125 8.96 22.17 -12.63
C VAL A 125 7.62 22.44 -11.96
N SER A 126 7.38 23.71 -11.63
CA SER A 126 6.17 24.26 -10.97
C SER A 126 5.04 24.60 -11.96
N ALA A 127 3.94 25.14 -11.43
CA ALA A 127 2.85 25.83 -12.14
C ALA A 127 1.83 24.98 -12.94
N ALA A 128 0.71 25.63 -13.24
CA ALA A 128 -0.52 25.17 -13.90
C ALA A 128 -0.92 26.25 -14.96
N PRO A 129 -2.13 26.32 -15.60
CA PRO A 129 -3.32 25.46 -15.52
C PRO A 129 -4.01 25.12 -16.88
N ALA A 130 -5.19 24.47 -16.81
CA ALA A 130 -6.20 24.30 -17.88
C ALA A 130 -5.79 23.43 -19.11
N THR A 131 -6.69 22.92 -19.99
CA THR A 131 -8.15 23.08 -20.20
C THR A 131 -8.81 21.73 -20.63
N LYS A 132 -10.14 21.60 -20.55
CA LYS A 132 -11.00 20.54 -21.19
C LYS A 132 -11.27 20.89 -22.69
N PRO A 133 -11.99 20.09 -23.55
CA PRO A 133 -12.91 18.96 -23.31
C PRO A 133 -12.87 17.78 -24.34
N ALA A 134 -13.94 16.95 -24.38
CA ALA A 134 -14.39 16.06 -25.48
C ALA A 134 -13.58 14.76 -25.80
N ILE A 135 -14.11 13.64 -26.35
CA ILE A 135 -15.50 13.14 -26.61
C ILE A 135 -15.49 11.57 -26.62
N LYS A 136 -16.66 10.89 -26.65
CA LYS A 136 -16.86 9.39 -26.71
C LYS A 136 -17.03 8.91 -28.20
N PRO A 137 -17.32 7.63 -28.59
CA PRO A 137 -17.61 6.40 -27.82
C PRO A 137 -17.04 5.04 -28.35
N ALA A 138 -17.36 3.97 -27.59
CA ALA A 138 -17.61 2.54 -27.93
C ALA A 138 -17.14 1.87 -29.25
N ALA A 139 -16.57 0.66 -29.11
CA ALA A 139 -16.98 -0.56 -29.87
C ALA A 139 -16.43 -1.85 -29.21
N THR A 140 -17.20 -2.95 -29.27
CA THR A 140 -16.74 -4.33 -29.02
C THR A 140 -16.72 -5.08 -30.35
N PRO A 141 -15.81 -6.05 -30.57
CA PRO A 141 -16.32 -7.35 -31.04
C PRO A 141 -15.59 -8.59 -30.48
N VAL A 142 -16.26 -9.75 -30.57
CA VAL A 142 -15.71 -11.09 -30.28
C VAL A 142 -15.98 -12.02 -31.48
N PRO A 143 -14.97 -12.72 -32.01
CA PRO A 143 -15.16 -13.95 -32.81
C PRO A 143 -14.66 -15.23 -32.10
N LYS A 144 -14.85 -16.41 -32.69
CA LYS A 144 -14.66 -17.75 -32.07
C LYS A 144 -13.96 -18.78 -33.00
N ARG A 145 -13.24 -19.75 -32.40
CA ARG A 145 -12.73 -21.05 -32.98
C ARG A 145 -11.70 -20.89 -34.13
N THR A 146 -10.88 -21.86 -34.58
CA THR A 146 -10.76 -23.35 -34.49
C THR A 146 -9.25 -23.74 -34.57
N GLY A 147 -8.65 -24.89 -34.23
CA GLY A 147 -9.06 -26.19 -33.62
C GLY A 147 -8.10 -27.34 -34.08
N ALA A 148 -8.34 -28.60 -33.65
CA ALA A 148 -7.61 -29.86 -34.04
C ALA A 148 -6.13 -30.02 -33.55
N ALA A 149 -5.50 -31.21 -33.45
CA ALA A 149 -5.95 -32.61 -33.20
C ALA A 149 -4.76 -33.59 -32.90
N ALA A 150 -5.00 -34.66 -32.10
CA ALA A 150 -4.29 -35.98 -32.02
C ALA A 150 -4.76 -36.70 -30.72
N THR A 151 -5.33 -37.92 -30.68
CA THR A 151 -4.84 -39.27 -31.08
C THR A 151 -3.69 -39.79 -30.18
N GLY A 152 -3.81 -40.84 -29.34
CA GLY A 152 -4.98 -41.64 -28.90
C GLY A 152 -4.69 -43.16 -28.80
N LYS A 153 -5.02 -43.86 -27.69
CA LYS A 153 -5.03 -45.34 -27.61
C LYS A 153 -5.82 -45.99 -26.44
N ARG A 154 -7.11 -46.21 -26.68
CA ARG A 154 -7.87 -47.47 -26.43
C ARG A 154 -7.23 -48.57 -25.54
N ARG A 155 -7.79 -48.82 -24.35
CA ARG A 155 -8.24 -50.16 -23.87
C ARG A 155 -9.21 -50.05 -22.67
N LYS A 156 -10.07 -51.07 -22.53
CA LYS A 156 -11.20 -51.31 -21.59
C LYS A 156 -11.33 -52.87 -21.53
N PRO A 157 -12.16 -53.51 -20.67
CA PRO A 157 -12.92 -53.02 -19.50
C PRO A 157 -12.82 -53.95 -18.25
N ALA A 158 -13.70 -53.67 -17.27
CA ALA A 158 -14.35 -54.61 -16.36
C ALA A 158 -13.55 -55.25 -15.20
N GLY A 159 -14.30 -55.56 -14.13
CA GLY A 159 -13.87 -55.71 -12.75
C GLY A 159 -14.87 -54.95 -11.89
#